data_AF-D3ANP0-F1
#
_entry.id   AF-D3ANP0-F1
#
_cell.length_a   1.000
_cell.length_b   1.000
_cell.length_c   1.000
_cell.angle_alpha   90.00
_cell.angle_beta   90.00
_cell.angle_gamma   90.00
#
_symmetry.space_group_name_H-M   'P 1'
#
loop_
_entity.id
_entity.type
_entity.pdbx_description
1 polymer ?
#
loop_
_entity_poly.entity_id
_entity_poly.type
_entity_poly.pdbx_seq_one_letter_code
_entity_poly.pdbx_strand_id
1 'polypeptide(L)'
;MKQINYKKLIISNIPYVFFVYLFDKVGQAVRLAPGADISEKILNITQGFSEAFSNALPSVHPLDLLIGIVGAVVIRLIVYFKGKNARKYRKGAEYGSARWGNAEDIKPYIDPDFQNNIILTQTERLTMNSRPKQPKYARNKNVVVIGGSGSGKTRFFVKPSAPVRAV
;
A
#
# COMPACT_ATOMS: atom_id res chain seq x y z
N MET A 1 -18.06 -11.86 -1.59
CA MET A 1 -18.03 -10.37 -1.54
C MET A 1 -16.89 -9.97 -0.61
N LYS A 2 -15.97 -9.07 -1.02
CA LYS A 2 -14.88 -8.60 -0.14
C LYS A 2 -15.50 -7.79 1.01
N GLN A 3 -15.24 -8.16 2.26
CA GLN A 3 -15.63 -7.32 3.39
C GLN A 3 -14.96 -5.95 3.26
N ILE A 4 -15.77 -4.90 3.17
CA ILE A 4 -15.28 -3.53 3.07
C ILE A 4 -14.82 -3.13 4.47
N ASN A 5 -13.51 -2.88 4.62
CA ASN A 5 -12.96 -2.37 5.88
C ASN A 5 -13.22 -0.86 5.96
N TYR A 6 -14.35 -0.48 6.55
CA TYR A 6 -14.77 0.93 6.71
C TYR A 6 -13.74 1.78 7.45
N LYS A 7 -13.08 1.23 8.47
CA LYS A 7 -12.02 1.92 9.23
C LYS A 7 -10.87 2.35 8.30
N LYS A 8 -10.39 1.45 7.44
CA LYS A 8 -9.34 1.75 6.47
C LYS A 8 -9.78 2.78 5.43
N LEU A 9 -11.04 2.71 5.00
CA LEU A 9 -11.59 3.65 4.02
C LEU A 9 -11.70 5.06 4.60
N ILE A 10 -12.18 5.20 5.84
CA ILE A 10 -12.29 6.50 6.52
C ILE A 10 -10.89 7.09 6.73
N ILE A 11 -9.97 6.33 7.33
CA ILE A 11 -8.60 6.79 7.60
C ILE A 11 -7.89 7.24 6.33
N SER A 12 -8.09 6.53 5.21
CA SER A 12 -7.49 6.89 3.93
C SER A 12 -8.05 8.17 3.32
N ASN A 13 -9.24 8.63 3.72
CA ASN A 13 -9.89 9.82 3.14
C ASN A 13 -9.80 11.08 4.03
N ILE A 14 -9.48 10.94 5.31
CA ILE A 14 -9.29 12.07 6.26
C ILE A 14 -8.39 13.19 5.70
N PRO A 15 -7.23 12.90 5.07
CA PRO A 15 -6.37 13.96 4.54
C PRO A 15 -7.05 14.83 3.48
N TYR A 16 -7.99 14.29 2.69
CA TYR A 16 -8.68 15.06 1.66
C TYR A 16 -9.71 16.02 2.26
N VAL A 17 -10.31 15.68 3.41
CA VAL A 17 -11.20 16.61 4.14
C VAL A 17 -10.41 17.83 4.61
N PHE A 18 -9.17 17.63 5.05
CA PHE A 18 -8.27 18.73 5.40
C PHE A 18 -7.93 19.60 4.17
N PHE A 19 -7.70 18.99 3.00
CA PHE A 19 -7.51 19.76 1.76
C PHE A 19 -8.75 20.55 1.36
N VAL A 20 -9.97 20.02 1.54
CA VAL A 20 -11.21 20.80 1.30
C VAL A 20 -11.21 22.07 2.14
N TYR A 21 -10.90 21.97 3.43
CA TYR A 21 -10.79 23.11 4.33
C TYR A 21 -9.70 24.11 3.88
N LEU A 22 -8.52 23.64 3.50
CA LEU A 22 -7.43 24.52 3.05
C LEU A 22 -7.79 25.29 1.77
N PHE A 23 -8.34 24.60 0.76
CA PHE A 23 -8.72 25.24 -0.50
C PHE A 23 -9.93 26.16 -0.35
N ASP A 24 -10.87 25.82 0.55
CA ASP A 24 -11.97 26.71 0.94
C ASP A 24 -11.44 28.02 1.55
N LYS A 25 -10.43 27.95 2.44
CA LYS A 25 -9.77 29.13 3.02
C LYS A 25 -9.04 29.99 1.98
N VAL A 26 -8.46 29.36 0.96
CA VAL A 26 -7.86 30.08 -0.17
C VAL A 26 -8.94 30.82 -0.97
N GLY A 27 -10.08 30.17 -1.25
CA GLY A 27 -11.23 30.82 -1.89
C GLY A 27 -11.75 32.02 -1.09
N GLN A 28 -11.91 31.84 0.22
CA GLN A 28 -12.32 32.89 1.15
C GLN A 28 -11.32 34.06 1.17
N ALA A 29 -10.01 33.78 1.18
CA ALA A 29 -8.98 34.80 1.17
C ALA A 29 -8.99 35.65 -0.11
N VAL A 30 -9.17 35.03 -1.28
CA VAL A 30 -9.27 35.74 -2.57
C VAL A 30 -10.52 36.63 -2.62
N ARG A 31 -11.61 36.17 -2.00
CA ARG A 31 -12.86 36.93 -1.93
C ARG A 31 -12.74 38.15 -1.02
N LEU A 32 -12.15 37.99 0.16
CA LEU A 32 -11.95 39.06 1.15
C LEU A 32 -10.81 40.03 0.80
N ALA A 33 -9.87 39.62 -0.05
CA ALA A 33 -8.79 40.50 -0.50
C ALA A 33 -9.32 41.75 -1.22
N PRO A 34 -8.89 42.97 -0.82
CA PRO A 34 -9.31 44.21 -1.43
C PRO A 34 -8.71 44.38 -2.82
N GLY A 35 -9.52 44.87 -3.77
CA GLY A 35 -9.15 45.08 -5.16
C GLY A 35 -10.28 44.69 -6.13
N ALA A 36 -10.46 45.46 -7.20
CA ALA A 36 -11.45 45.18 -8.24
C ALA A 36 -10.90 44.17 -9.26
N ASP A 37 -9.60 44.26 -9.53
CA ASP A 37 -8.90 43.41 -10.49
C ASP A 37 -8.15 42.25 -9.82
N ILE A 38 -7.90 41.20 -10.60
CA ILE A 38 -7.16 40.00 -10.16
C ILE A 38 -5.75 40.36 -9.68
N SER A 39 -5.09 41.33 -10.33
CA SER A 39 -3.75 41.78 -9.96
C SER A 39 -3.73 42.42 -8.57
N GLU A 40 -4.69 43.28 -8.26
CA GLU A 40 -4.81 43.93 -6.96
C GLU A 40 -5.15 42.93 -5.84
N LYS A 41 -6.04 41.98 -6.14
CA LYS A 41 -6.38 40.88 -5.22
C LYS A 41 -5.16 40.00 -4.88
N ILE A 42 -4.27 39.75 -5.85
CA ILE A 42 -3.03 39.01 -5.61
C ILE A 42 -2.07 39.83 -4.75
N LEU A 43 -1.93 41.13 -5.02
CA LEU A 43 -1.07 42.01 -4.24
C LEU A 43 -1.52 42.11 -2.78
N ASN A 44 -2.83 42.14 -2.53
CA ASN A 44 -3.40 42.25 -1.18
C ASN A 44 -3.80 40.90 -0.56
N ILE A 45 -3.36 39.77 -1.13
CA ILE A 45 -3.79 38.44 -0.70
C ILE A 45 -3.44 38.15 0.77
N THR A 46 -2.34 38.74 1.27
CA THR A 46 -1.91 38.61 2.67
C THR A 46 -2.97 39.14 3.64
N GLN A 47 -3.65 40.24 3.28
CA GLN A 47 -4.76 40.78 4.08
C GLN A 47 -5.98 39.87 4.00
N GLY A 48 -6.32 39.38 2.80
CA GLY A 48 -7.40 38.41 2.61
C GLY A 48 -7.19 37.11 3.40
N PHE A 49 -5.96 36.61 3.50
CA PHE A 49 -5.63 35.47 4.35
C PHE A 49 -5.77 35.78 5.84
N SER A 50 -5.29 36.94 6.30
CA SER A 50 -5.44 37.35 7.71
C SER A 50 -6.91 37.39 8.12
N GLU A 51 -7.77 37.87 7.22
CA GLU A 51 -9.21 37.95 7.48
C GLU A 51 -9.90 36.58 7.36
N ALA A 52 -9.50 35.75 6.39
CA ALA A 52 -10.02 34.39 6.25
C ALA A 52 -9.66 33.49 7.45
N PHE A 53 -8.49 33.67 8.06
CA PHE A 53 -8.05 32.93 9.24
C PHE A 53 -8.52 33.52 10.58
N SER A 54 -9.14 34.72 10.58
CA SER A 54 -9.75 35.29 11.79
C SER A 54 -10.83 34.37 12.39
N ASN A 55 -11.54 33.65 11.52
CA ASN A 55 -12.49 32.62 11.88
C ASN A 55 -11.96 31.24 11.47
N ALA A 56 -11.79 30.34 12.43
CA ALA A 56 -11.30 28.97 12.19
C ALA A 56 -12.33 28.07 11.48
N LEU A 57 -13.58 28.51 11.35
CA LEU A 57 -14.63 27.76 10.67
C LEU A 57 -14.52 27.88 9.14
N PRO A 58 -14.92 26.85 8.38
CA PRO A 58 -14.98 26.92 6.92
C PRO A 58 -15.96 28.00 6.45
N SER A 59 -15.71 28.54 5.27
CA SER A 59 -16.62 29.47 4.61
C SER A 59 -17.89 28.73 4.21
N VAL A 60 -19.06 29.32 4.50
CA VAL A 60 -20.36 28.79 4.05
C VAL A 60 -20.74 29.32 2.67
N HIS A 61 -19.86 30.06 2.01
CA HIS A 61 -20.14 30.58 0.68
C HIS A 61 -20.03 29.47 -0.38
N PRO A 62 -21.03 29.34 -1.28
CA PRO A 62 -21.07 28.25 -2.25
C PRO A 62 -19.84 28.18 -3.16
N LEU A 63 -19.26 29.33 -3.53
CA LEU A 63 -18.08 29.39 -4.40
C LEU A 63 -16.81 28.94 -3.68
N ASP A 64 -16.60 29.38 -2.43
CA ASP A 64 -15.43 28.99 -1.62
C ASP A 64 -15.46 27.46 -1.36
N LEU A 65 -16.64 26.93 -1.05
CA LEU A 65 -16.85 25.50 -0.81
C LEU A 65 -16.65 24.66 -2.08
N LEU A 66 -17.08 25.19 -3.24
CA LEU A 66 -16.82 24.56 -4.54
C LEU A 66 -15.33 24.52 -4.85
N ILE A 67 -14.61 25.63 -4.63
CA ILE A 67 -13.14 25.69 -4.77
C ILE A 67 -12.47 24.67 -3.83
N GLY A 68 -12.95 24.57 -2.60
CA GLY A 68 -12.55 23.56 -1.61
C GLY A 68 -12.65 22.12 -2.14
N ILE A 69 -13.84 21.74 -2.61
CA ILE A 69 -14.11 20.40 -3.14
C ILE A 69 -13.29 20.12 -4.39
N VAL A 70 -13.26 21.05 -5.37
CA VAL A 70 -12.53 20.88 -6.62
C VAL A 70 -11.03 20.72 -6.35
N GLY A 71 -10.45 21.55 -5.47
CA GLY A 71 -9.05 21.46 -5.08
C GLY A 71 -8.70 20.10 -4.47
N ALA A 72 -9.52 19.60 -3.55
CA ALA A 72 -9.33 18.29 -2.94
C ALA A 72 -9.45 17.13 -3.95
N VAL A 73 -10.37 17.23 -4.93
CA VAL A 73 -10.51 16.24 -6.01
C VAL A 73 -9.27 16.23 -6.90
N VAL A 74 -8.72 17.39 -7.27
CA VAL A 74 -7.49 17.48 -8.06
C VAL A 74 -6.32 16.82 -7.32
N ILE A 75 -6.14 17.11 -6.03
CA ILE A 75 -5.10 16.46 -5.21
C ILE A 75 -5.29 14.94 -5.18
N ARG A 76 -6.54 14.47 -4.99
CA ARG A 76 -6.86 13.04 -4.99
C ARG A 76 -6.52 12.37 -6.32
N LEU A 77 -6.79 13.04 -7.45
CA LEU A 77 -6.43 12.54 -8.78
C LEU A 77 -4.91 12.45 -8.94
N ILE A 78 -4.16 13.48 -8.55
CA ILE A 78 -2.68 13.48 -8.60
C ILE A 78 -2.12 12.30 -7.79
N VAL A 79 -2.58 12.12 -6.55
CA VAL A 79 -2.15 11.01 -5.68
C VAL A 79 -2.53 9.67 -6.29
N TYR A 80 -3.73 9.53 -6.85
CA TYR A 80 -4.19 8.31 -7.50
C TYR A 80 -3.33 7.91 -8.69
N PHE A 81 -3.06 8.84 -9.62
CA PHE A 81 -2.22 8.58 -10.79
C PHE A 81 -0.78 8.26 -10.40
N LYS A 82 -0.21 9.00 -9.43
CA LYS A 82 1.14 8.73 -8.92
C LYS A 82 1.23 7.38 -8.22
N GLY A 83 0.20 7.00 -7.46
CA GLY A 83 0.12 5.69 -6.81
C GLY A 83 -0.02 4.52 -7.79
N LYS A 84 -0.82 4.69 -8.85
CA LYS A 84 -0.98 3.69 -9.92
C LYS A 84 0.31 3.46 -10.70
N ASN A 85 1.06 4.53 -10.95
CA ASN A 85 2.33 4.49 -11.69
C ASN A 85 3.55 4.30 -10.78
N ALA A 86 3.36 4.01 -9.49
CA ALA A 86 4.44 3.75 -8.56
C ALA A 86 5.12 2.41 -8.90
N ARG A 87 6.16 2.48 -9.72
CA ARG A 87 7.02 1.33 -10.02
C ARG A 87 7.81 0.96 -8.77
N LYS A 88 7.77 -0.32 -8.40
CA LYS A 88 8.54 -0.86 -7.28
C LYS A 88 9.98 -1.10 -7.73
N TYR A 89 10.85 -0.12 -7.52
CA TYR A 89 12.27 -0.26 -7.77
C TYR A 89 13.01 -0.61 -6.48
N ARG A 90 14.01 -1.49 -6.59
CA ARG A 90 14.97 -1.75 -5.51
C ARG A 90 16.24 -0.95 -5.78
N LYS A 91 16.30 0.28 -5.25
CA LYS A 91 17.46 1.16 -5.45
C LYS A 91 18.68 0.58 -4.72
N GLY A 92 19.83 0.53 -5.39
CA GLY A 92 21.09 0.06 -4.81
C GLY A 92 21.23 -1.47 -4.71
N ALA A 93 20.37 -2.24 -5.39
CA ALA A 93 20.50 -3.69 -5.45
C ALA A 93 20.45 -4.17 -6.89
N GLU A 94 21.32 -5.10 -7.24
CA GLU A 94 21.32 -5.74 -8.56
C GLU A 94 20.00 -6.48 -8.79
N TYR A 95 19.62 -6.57 -10.06
CA TYR A 95 18.48 -7.36 -10.49
C TYR A 95 18.68 -8.82 -10.07
N GLY A 96 17.66 -9.42 -9.44
CA GLY A 96 17.77 -10.79 -8.91
C GLY A 96 18.38 -10.91 -7.51
N SER A 97 18.74 -9.80 -6.87
CA SER A 97 19.18 -9.80 -5.46
C SER A 97 18.15 -10.48 -4.53
N ALA A 98 18.63 -11.42 -3.71
CA ALA A 98 17.82 -12.10 -2.70
C ALA A 98 17.78 -11.31 -1.38
N ARG A 99 16.74 -11.51 -0.59
CA ARG A 99 16.69 -11.11 0.82
C ARG A 99 16.21 -12.29 1.66
N TRP A 100 16.55 -12.29 2.94
CA TRP A 100 15.90 -13.19 3.89
C TRP A 100 14.38 -12.90 3.91
N GLY A 101 13.62 -13.97 3.78
CA GLY A 101 12.15 -13.95 3.84
C GLY A 101 11.66 -14.10 5.27
N ASN A 102 10.43 -13.65 5.51
CA ASN A 102 9.70 -13.91 6.75
C ASN A 102 8.56 -14.92 6.50
N ALA A 103 7.94 -15.42 7.57
CA ALA A 103 6.80 -16.35 7.47
C ALA A 103 5.64 -15.81 6.60
N GLU A 104 5.41 -14.49 6.56
CA GLU A 104 4.40 -13.89 5.69
C GLU A 104 4.71 -14.03 4.19
N ASP A 105 6.00 -14.06 3.82
CA ASP A 105 6.43 -14.14 2.43
C ASP A 105 6.16 -15.54 1.83
N ILE A 106 6.23 -16.59 2.65
CA ILE A 106 6.05 -17.98 2.20
C ILE A 106 4.58 -18.42 2.22
N LYS A 107 3.71 -17.78 3.03
CA LYS A 107 2.27 -18.14 3.15
C LYS A 107 1.54 -18.40 1.83
N PRO A 108 1.71 -17.60 0.76
CA PRO A 108 1.01 -17.83 -0.50
C PRO A 108 1.41 -19.11 -1.23
N TYR A 109 2.54 -19.72 -0.84
CA TYR A 109 3.11 -20.92 -1.42
C TYR A 109 2.79 -22.18 -0.61
N ILE A 110 2.08 -22.05 0.51
CA ILE A 110 1.70 -23.16 1.39
C ILE A 110 0.30 -23.65 1.01
N ASP A 111 0.13 -24.96 0.91
CA ASP A 111 -1.16 -25.61 0.75
C ASP A 111 -1.91 -25.64 2.10
N PRO A 112 -3.23 -25.39 2.14
CA PRO A 112 -4.02 -25.52 3.37
C PRO A 112 -3.95 -26.92 3.99
N ASP A 113 -3.82 -27.97 3.18
CA ASP A 113 -3.59 -29.31 3.68
C ASP A 113 -2.10 -29.51 3.97
N PHE A 114 -1.77 -29.72 5.25
CA PHE A 114 -0.39 -29.89 5.68
C PHE A 114 0.33 -31.04 4.96
N GLN A 115 -0.36 -32.14 4.67
CA GLN A 115 0.24 -33.32 4.03
C GLN A 115 0.65 -33.05 2.58
N ASN A 116 0.02 -32.06 1.93
CA ASN A 116 0.32 -31.65 0.57
C ASN A 116 1.46 -30.62 0.50
N ASN A 117 2.32 -30.56 1.51
CA ASN A 117 3.45 -29.64 1.54
C ASN A 117 4.78 -30.34 1.78
N ILE A 118 5.82 -29.89 1.09
CA ILE A 118 7.21 -30.17 1.44
C ILE A 118 7.56 -29.35 2.68
N ILE A 119 8.09 -30.01 3.71
CA ILE A 119 8.54 -29.37 4.94
C ILE A 119 9.98 -28.91 4.74
N LEU A 120 10.22 -27.59 4.75
CA LEU A 120 11.56 -27.02 4.61
C LEU A 120 12.11 -26.60 5.98
N THR A 121 11.28 -25.94 6.78
CA THR A 121 11.61 -25.51 8.16
C THR A 121 10.36 -25.64 9.04
N GLN A 122 10.42 -25.10 10.27
CA GLN A 122 9.27 -25.01 11.16
C GLN A 122 8.14 -24.13 10.58
N THR A 123 8.50 -23.03 9.91
CA THR A 123 7.58 -22.00 9.41
C THR A 123 7.41 -22.02 7.89
N GLU A 124 8.44 -22.43 7.14
CA GLU A 124 8.45 -22.47 5.69
C GLU A 124 8.09 -23.86 5.16
N ARG A 125 7.08 -23.88 4.28
CA ARG A 125 6.59 -25.07 3.61
C ARG A 125 6.29 -24.73 2.15
N LEU A 126 6.31 -25.74 1.27
CA LEU A 126 6.06 -25.55 -0.16
C LEU A 126 5.00 -26.52 -0.67
N THR A 127 3.94 -26.01 -1.29
CA THR A 127 2.87 -26.82 -1.84
C THR A 127 3.38 -27.82 -2.89
N MET A 128 2.89 -29.06 -2.79
CA MET A 128 3.09 -30.13 -3.76
C MET A 128 2.12 -30.03 -4.94
N ASN A 129 1.21 -29.05 -4.96
CA ASN A 129 0.32 -28.82 -6.09
C ASN A 129 1.09 -28.19 -7.27
N SER A 130 1.02 -28.81 -8.46
CA SER A 130 1.67 -28.28 -9.67
C SER A 130 0.94 -27.11 -10.29
N ARG A 131 -0.34 -26.93 -9.96
CA ARG A 131 -1.21 -25.89 -10.53
C ARG A 131 -1.95 -25.15 -9.40
N PRO A 132 -1.25 -24.30 -8.62
CA PRO A 132 -1.92 -23.46 -7.64
C PRO A 132 -2.91 -22.50 -8.33
N LYS A 133 -3.98 -22.11 -7.62
CA LYS A 133 -5.02 -21.20 -8.13
C LYS A 133 -4.48 -19.92 -8.76
N GLN A 134 -3.32 -19.45 -8.28
CA GLN A 134 -2.60 -18.32 -8.85
C GLN A 134 -1.25 -18.80 -9.42
N PRO A 135 -1.08 -18.87 -10.75
CA PRO A 135 0.13 -19.41 -11.40
C PRO A 135 1.44 -18.75 -10.98
N LYS A 136 1.41 -17.46 -10.58
CA LYS A 136 2.59 -16.74 -10.05
C LYS A 136 3.25 -17.41 -8.84
N TYR A 137 2.51 -18.24 -8.10
CA TYR A 137 3.00 -18.95 -6.92
C TYR A 137 3.45 -20.38 -7.21
N ALA A 138 3.38 -20.83 -8.46
CA ALA A 138 4.01 -22.07 -8.85
C ALA A 138 5.53 -21.96 -8.70
N ARG A 139 6.14 -22.96 -8.06
CA ARG A 139 7.59 -23.05 -7.85
C ARG A 139 8.08 -24.44 -8.20
N ASN A 140 9.37 -24.53 -8.50
CA ASN A 140 10.04 -25.81 -8.62
C ASN A 140 10.05 -26.50 -7.26
N LYS A 141 9.78 -27.80 -7.24
CA LYS A 141 9.61 -28.63 -6.04
C LYS A 141 10.82 -29.52 -5.77
N ASN A 142 11.79 -29.54 -6.68
CA ASN A 142 13.04 -30.27 -6.46
C ASN A 142 13.82 -29.56 -5.37
N VAL A 143 14.15 -30.28 -4.29
CA VAL A 143 14.93 -29.77 -3.17
C VAL A 143 16.29 -30.45 -3.14
N VAL A 144 17.35 -29.65 -3.07
CA VAL A 144 18.71 -30.13 -2.84
C VAL A 144 19.09 -29.78 -1.41
N VAL A 145 19.46 -30.77 -0.62
CA VAL A 145 19.86 -30.59 0.78
C VAL A 145 21.36 -30.78 0.92
N ILE A 146 22.05 -29.69 1.30
CA ILE A 146 23.50 -29.67 1.50
C ILE A 146 23.80 -29.55 3.00
N GLY A 147 24.72 -30.36 3.51
CA GLY A 147 25.16 -30.30 4.90
C GLY A 147 26.23 -31.35 5.22
N GLY A 148 27.04 -31.10 6.26
CA GLY A 148 28.13 -31.98 6.68
C GLY A 148 27.67 -33.36 7.18
N SER A 149 28.61 -34.26 7.47
CA SER A 149 28.30 -35.54 8.12
C SER A 149 27.66 -35.31 9.50
N GLY A 150 26.70 -36.14 9.89
CA GLY A 150 26.01 -36.01 11.20
C GLY A 150 24.96 -34.88 11.32
N SER A 151 24.83 -33.99 10.33
CA SER A 151 23.84 -32.87 10.34
C SER A 151 22.36 -33.29 10.32
N GLY A 152 22.06 -34.59 10.22
CA GLY A 152 20.70 -35.11 10.32
C GLY A 152 19.84 -34.96 9.06
N LYS A 153 20.43 -34.72 7.88
CA LYS A 153 19.72 -34.65 6.58
C LYS A 153 18.69 -35.78 6.39
N THR A 154 19.09 -37.02 6.67
CA THR A 154 18.22 -38.20 6.52
C THR A 154 17.08 -38.20 7.55
N ARG A 155 17.37 -37.87 8.82
CA ARG A 155 16.40 -37.96 9.91
C ARG A 155 15.39 -36.80 9.89
N PHE A 156 15.85 -35.59 9.58
CA PHE A 156 15.04 -34.37 9.71
C PHE A 156 14.40 -33.91 8.40
N PHE A 157 14.98 -34.23 7.23
CA PHE A 157 14.40 -33.85 5.94
C PHE A 157 13.82 -35.04 5.18
N VAL A 158 14.61 -36.10 4.96
CA VAL A 158 14.20 -37.23 4.11
C VAL A 158 13.07 -38.04 4.74
N LYS A 159 13.25 -38.54 5.98
CA LYS A 159 12.24 -39.39 6.64
C LYS A 159 10.87 -38.69 6.80
N PRO A 160 10.77 -37.42 7.22
CA PRO A 160 9.48 -36.74 7.34
C PRO A 160 8.82 -36.40 6.00
N SER A 161 9.60 -36.26 4.93
CA SER A 161 9.10 -35.92 3.59
C SER A 161 8.81 -37.16 2.73
N ALA A 162 9.29 -38.34 3.12
CA ALA A 162 9.05 -39.57 2.40
C ALA A 162 7.62 -40.08 2.66
N PRO A 163 6.87 -40.48 1.62
CA PRO A 163 5.59 -41.12 1.82
C PRO A 163 5.79 -42.44 2.59
N VAL A 164 4.97 -42.66 3.62
CA VAL A 164 5.02 -43.79 4.56
C VAL A 164 4.90 -45.18 3.87
N ARG A 165 4.66 -45.23 2.56
CA ARG A 165 4.59 -46.45 1.74
C ARG A 165 5.86 -46.77 0.92
N ALA A 166 6.94 -46.01 1.04
CA ALA A 166 8.18 -46.23 0.28
C ALA A 166 9.27 -46.99 1.07
N VAL A 167 8.87 -47.78 2.08
CA VAL A 167 9.74 -48.73 2.79
C VAL A 167 9.08 -50.10 2.74
#